data_AF-A0A1H6ACU2-F1
#
_entry.id   AF-A0A1H6ACU2-F1
#
_cell.length_a   1.000
_cell.length_b   1.000
_cell.length_c   1.000
_cell.angle_alpha   90.00
_cell.angle_beta   90.00
_cell.angle_gamma   90.00
#
_symmetry.space_group_name_H-M   'P 1'
#
loop_
_entity.id
_entity.type
_entity.pdbx_description
1 polymer ?
#
loop_
_entity_poly.entity_id
_entity_poly.type
_entity_poly.pdbx_seq_one_letter_code
_entity_poly.pdbx_strand_id
1 'polypeptide(L)'
;MHTSQLALLRLARGGAVALIGTAVITGVAYGAAQDAANGSAIDAAYGSATHASAQTHTAMGTATHTATASSPNGAPYRTAPAARGSQRVGGLLDVAYDDGAGHTRSYRLSCGAATRRGAGRAATADACAQLDTIGGPAPAVPAGQACSMIYGGPQTARVTGTWQGRTVQESYRRTNGCEVTRWNRMVPALPNPVADASRTAPVRG
;
A
#
# COMPACT_ATOMS: atom_id res chain seq x y z
N MET A 1 26.84 -52.41 36.96
CA MET A 1 26.13 -53.03 38.10
C MET A 1 25.92 -51.95 39.16
N HIS A 2 24.77 -51.95 39.85
CA HIS A 2 24.17 -50.90 40.74
C HIS A 2 23.35 -49.81 40.02
N THR A 3 22.04 -50.02 39.81
CA THR A 3 20.87 -49.72 40.70
C THR A 3 20.52 -48.22 40.72
N SER A 4 19.54 -47.79 39.92
CA SER A 4 18.11 -47.67 40.29
C SER A 4 17.82 -46.55 41.30
N GLN A 5 17.26 -45.43 40.83
CA GLN A 5 16.18 -44.72 41.53
C GLN A 5 15.41 -43.80 40.56
N LEU A 6 14.26 -44.33 40.10
CA LEU A 6 13.10 -43.58 39.64
C LEU A 6 12.28 -43.20 40.89
N ALA A 7 11.89 -41.94 41.04
CA ALA A 7 10.80 -41.53 41.92
C ALA A 7 9.98 -40.41 41.26
N LEU A 8 8.76 -40.79 40.89
CA LEU A 8 7.65 -39.97 40.41
C LEU A 8 6.98 -39.21 41.57
N LEU A 9 6.54 -37.96 41.34
CA LEU A 9 5.34 -37.32 41.91
C LEU A 9 5.14 -36.00 41.12
N ARG A 10 4.23 -35.85 40.14
CA ARG A 10 2.74 -35.82 40.15
C ARG A 10 2.10 -34.93 41.23
N LEU A 11 1.54 -33.82 40.72
CA LEU A 11 0.29 -33.13 41.11
C LEU A 11 0.31 -32.09 42.25
N ALA A 12 0.03 -30.84 41.87
CA ALA A 12 -0.90 -29.92 42.54
C ALA A 12 -1.32 -28.85 41.49
N ARG A 13 -2.41 -29.03 40.72
CA ARG A 13 -3.80 -28.62 41.05
C ARG A 13 -3.88 -27.48 42.07
N GLY A 14 -3.89 -26.23 41.57
CA GLY A 14 -4.38 -25.06 42.29
C GLY A 14 -5.50 -24.42 41.49
N GLY A 15 -6.75 -24.79 41.79
CA GLY A 15 -7.93 -24.06 41.34
C GLY A 15 -8.24 -22.93 42.33
N ALA A 16 -8.61 -21.76 41.80
CA ALA A 16 -9.27 -20.70 42.56
C ALA A 16 -10.42 -20.19 41.68
N VAL A 17 -11.62 -20.74 41.90
CA VAL A 17 -12.77 -20.07 42.51
C VAL A 17 -13.31 -18.95 41.62
N ALA A 18 -14.33 -19.33 40.83
CA ALA A 18 -15.25 -18.44 40.18
C ALA A 18 -16.11 -17.74 41.25
N LEU A 19 -15.97 -16.42 41.38
CA LEU A 19 -16.98 -15.58 42.02
C LEU A 19 -17.93 -15.08 40.93
N ILE A 20 -19.12 -15.68 40.89
CA ILE A 20 -20.26 -15.18 40.12
C ILE A 20 -20.81 -13.98 40.90
N GLY A 21 -20.26 -12.80 40.63
CA GLY A 21 -20.87 -11.54 41.02
C GLY A 21 -21.93 -11.16 40.00
N THR A 22 -23.20 -11.41 40.31
CA THR A 22 -24.34 -10.87 39.55
C THR A 22 -24.42 -9.36 39.78
N ALA A 23 -23.70 -8.58 38.96
CA ALA A 23 -23.93 -7.16 38.83
C ALA A 23 -25.16 -6.96 37.93
N VAL A 24 -26.24 -6.46 38.51
CA VAL A 24 -27.40 -5.91 37.79
C VAL A 24 -26.93 -4.63 37.11
N ILE A 25 -26.51 -4.73 35.85
CA ILE A 25 -26.17 -3.57 35.02
C ILE A 25 -27.48 -3.10 34.39
N THR A 26 -27.99 -1.96 34.87
CA THR A 26 -28.99 -1.15 34.19
C THR A 26 -28.54 -0.92 32.75
N GLY A 27 -29.35 -1.38 31.79
CA GLY A 27 -29.02 -1.43 30.38
C GLY A 27 -28.68 -0.06 29.79
N VAL A 28 -27.45 0.04 29.29
CA VAL A 28 -27.08 0.96 28.22
C VAL A 28 -26.80 0.08 27.01
N ALA A 29 -27.56 0.26 25.93
CA ALA A 29 -27.41 -0.50 24.70
C ALA A 29 -26.03 -0.20 24.09
N TYR A 30 -25.10 -1.16 24.18
CA TYR A 30 -23.88 -1.16 23.36
C TYR A 30 -24.22 -1.86 22.05
N GLY A 31 -24.47 -1.05 21.01
CA GLY A 31 -24.54 -1.55 19.64
C GLY A 31 -23.18 -2.14 19.25
N ALA A 32 -23.17 -3.40 18.85
CA ALA A 32 -22.03 -4.01 18.18
C ALA A 32 -21.90 -3.40 16.78
N ALA A 33 -21.00 -2.42 16.63
CA ALA A 33 -20.52 -1.98 15.34
C ALA A 33 -19.53 -3.03 14.80
N GLN A 34 -19.82 -3.56 13.63
CA GLN A 34 -18.90 -4.38 12.85
C GLN A 34 -17.79 -3.47 12.30
N ASP A 35 -16.54 -3.73 12.68
CA ASP A 35 -15.37 -3.03 12.14
C ASP A 35 -15.22 -3.31 10.64
N ALA A 36 -15.71 -2.38 9.84
CA ALA A 36 -15.30 -2.17 8.47
C ALA A 36 -14.69 -0.77 8.36
N ALA A 37 -13.52 -0.72 7.73
CA ALA A 37 -12.76 0.46 7.29
C ALA A 37 -11.87 1.16 8.33
N ASN A 38 -10.55 1.04 8.13
CA ASN A 38 -9.65 2.16 8.35
C ASN A 38 -9.12 2.61 6.98
N GLY A 39 -9.97 3.41 6.32
CA GLY A 39 -9.63 4.26 5.19
C GLY A 39 -9.59 5.71 5.68
N SER A 40 -8.53 6.38 5.27
CA SER A 40 -8.15 7.76 5.53
C SER A 40 -9.28 8.79 5.57
N ALA A 41 -9.27 9.66 6.58
CA ALA A 41 -9.87 10.99 6.50
C ALA A 41 -9.06 11.99 7.35
N ILE A 42 -8.24 12.79 6.68
CA ILE A 42 -7.84 14.12 7.16
C ILE A 42 -8.31 15.13 6.12
N ASP A 43 -9.56 15.54 6.19
CA ASP A 43 -10.04 16.77 5.53
C ASP A 43 -11.41 17.15 6.10
N ALA A 44 -11.41 18.05 7.09
CA ALA A 44 -12.59 18.84 7.46
C ALA A 44 -12.18 20.04 8.32
N ALA A 45 -11.71 21.11 7.69
CA ALA A 45 -11.95 22.47 8.18
C ALA A 45 -11.59 23.45 7.06
N TYR A 46 -12.59 23.92 6.31
CA TYR A 46 -12.83 25.32 5.94
C TYR A 46 -13.84 25.38 4.80
N GLY A 47 -14.89 26.20 4.98
CA GLY A 47 -15.59 26.84 3.86
C GLY A 47 -16.88 26.21 3.40
N SER A 48 -17.97 26.53 4.11
CA SER A 48 -19.34 26.52 3.61
C SER A 48 -19.49 27.41 2.37
N ALA A 49 -19.99 26.84 1.26
CA ALA A 49 -20.62 27.59 0.18
C ALA A 49 -21.88 26.86 -0.28
N THR A 50 -23.01 27.44 0.10
CA THR A 50 -24.37 27.14 -0.34
C THR A 50 -24.51 27.19 -1.86
N HIS A 51 -25.09 26.18 -2.49
CA HIS A 51 -25.99 26.36 -3.64
C HIS A 51 -27.12 25.33 -3.54
N ALA A 52 -28.29 25.85 -3.17
CA ALA A 52 -29.56 25.17 -3.28
C ALA A 52 -30.03 25.21 -4.74
N SER A 53 -30.49 24.08 -5.27
CA SER A 53 -31.44 24.06 -6.37
C SER A 53 -32.39 22.88 -6.18
N ALA A 54 -33.62 23.23 -5.83
CA ALA A 54 -34.76 22.33 -5.76
C ALA A 54 -35.03 21.73 -7.14
N GLN A 55 -35.25 20.42 -7.20
CA GLN A 55 -35.79 19.76 -8.39
C GLN A 55 -37.18 19.23 -8.06
N THR A 56 -38.19 20.02 -8.42
CA THR A 56 -39.59 19.61 -8.57
C THR A 56 -39.72 18.76 -9.83
N HIS A 57 -40.07 17.48 -9.69
CA HIS A 57 -40.44 16.63 -10.82
C HIS A 57 -41.95 16.73 -11.04
N THR A 58 -42.36 17.45 -12.09
CA THR A 58 -43.78 17.54 -12.51
C THR A 58 -44.00 16.82 -13.83
N ALA A 59 -44.95 15.89 -13.81
CA ALA A 59 -45.89 15.47 -14.85
C ALA A 59 -45.41 14.98 -16.24
N MET A 60 -45.69 13.69 -16.43
CA MET A 60 -46.22 12.97 -17.60
C MET A 60 -46.57 13.80 -18.85
N GLY A 61 -45.96 13.42 -19.98
CA GLY A 61 -46.41 13.74 -21.34
C GLY A 61 -46.24 12.52 -22.23
N THR A 62 -47.34 11.87 -22.61
CA THR A 62 -47.39 10.75 -23.56
C THR A 62 -47.31 11.30 -24.98
N ALA A 63 -46.16 11.16 -25.63
CA ALA A 63 -46.03 11.35 -27.07
C ALA A 63 -45.98 9.99 -27.75
N THR A 64 -47.10 9.59 -28.35
CA THR A 64 -47.20 8.45 -29.28
C THR A 64 -46.46 8.80 -30.56
N HIS A 65 -45.24 8.30 -30.71
CA HIS A 65 -44.55 8.29 -31.99
C HIS A 65 -44.71 6.92 -32.66
N THR A 66 -45.60 6.83 -33.65
CA THR A 66 -45.62 5.71 -34.59
C THR A 66 -44.49 5.89 -35.59
N ALA A 67 -43.35 5.25 -35.32
CA ALA A 67 -42.27 5.13 -36.28
C ALA A 67 -42.41 3.80 -37.04
N THR A 68 -42.87 3.88 -38.28
CA THR A 68 -42.81 2.76 -39.24
C THR A 68 -41.41 2.75 -39.85
N ALA A 69 -40.63 1.70 -39.59
CA ALA A 69 -39.44 1.39 -40.39
C ALA A 69 -39.17 -0.11 -40.38
N SER A 70 -39.64 -0.78 -41.43
CA SER A 70 -39.22 -2.12 -41.81
C SER A 70 -37.76 -2.09 -42.25
N SER A 71 -36.92 -2.96 -41.70
CA SER A 71 -35.65 -3.34 -42.33
C SER A 71 -35.31 -4.79 -41.99
N PRO A 72 -35.33 -5.71 -42.98
CA PRO A 72 -34.84 -7.06 -42.81
C PRO A 72 -33.38 -7.08 -43.24
N ASN A 73 -32.44 -7.13 -42.30
CA ASN A 73 -31.08 -7.58 -42.60
C ASN A 73 -30.40 -8.08 -41.32
N GLY A 74 -30.23 -9.41 -41.26
CA GLY A 74 -29.42 -10.06 -40.23
C GLY A 74 -27.96 -9.63 -40.38
N ALA A 75 -27.48 -8.85 -39.42
CA ALA A 75 -26.06 -8.66 -39.23
C ALA A 75 -25.53 -9.81 -38.35
N PRO A 76 -24.44 -10.50 -38.74
CA PRO A 76 -23.80 -11.45 -37.84
C PRO A 76 -23.35 -10.68 -36.59
N TYR A 77 -23.71 -11.17 -35.41
CA TYR A 77 -23.14 -10.69 -34.16
C TYR A 77 -21.63 -10.90 -34.26
N ARG A 78 -20.87 -9.84 -34.56
CA ARG A 78 -19.45 -9.84 -34.29
C ARG A 78 -19.36 -9.87 -32.78
N THR A 79 -19.04 -11.04 -32.21
CA THR A 79 -18.52 -11.11 -30.85
C THR A 79 -17.39 -10.09 -30.78
N ALA A 80 -17.65 -8.98 -30.08
CA ALA A 80 -16.60 -8.03 -29.73
C ALA A 80 -15.52 -8.86 -29.05
N PRO A 81 -14.25 -8.81 -29.51
CA PRO A 81 -13.20 -9.49 -28.79
C PRO A 81 -13.27 -8.96 -27.36
N ALA A 82 -13.43 -9.87 -26.39
CA ALA A 82 -13.30 -9.54 -24.98
C ALA A 82 -12.08 -8.64 -24.88
N ALA A 83 -12.28 -7.40 -24.42
CA ALA A 83 -11.20 -6.44 -24.28
C ALA A 83 -10.08 -7.19 -23.60
N ARG A 84 -9.00 -7.47 -24.34
CA ARG A 84 -7.75 -7.95 -23.74
C ARG A 84 -7.39 -6.80 -22.85
N GLY A 85 -7.78 -6.90 -21.58
CA GLY A 85 -7.54 -5.88 -20.58
C GLY A 85 -6.09 -5.50 -20.79
N SER A 86 -5.86 -4.23 -21.09
CA SER A 86 -4.53 -3.67 -21.31
C SER A 86 -3.64 -4.26 -20.24
N GLN A 87 -2.82 -5.24 -20.63
CA GLN A 87 -2.04 -6.00 -19.67
C GLN A 87 -1.13 -4.95 -19.08
N ARG A 88 -1.43 -4.49 -17.85
CA ARG A 88 -0.69 -3.39 -17.23
C ARG A 88 0.76 -3.81 -17.31
N VAL A 89 1.50 -3.08 -18.15
CA VAL A 89 2.88 -3.46 -18.48
C VAL A 89 3.61 -3.41 -17.16
N GLY A 90 4.22 -4.53 -16.77
CA GLY A 90 4.90 -4.61 -15.50
C GLY A 90 6.07 -3.62 -15.39
N GLY A 91 6.74 -3.64 -14.25
CA GLY A 91 8.05 -3.05 -14.05
C GLY A 91 9.11 -4.13 -13.85
N LEU A 92 10.29 -3.93 -14.44
CA LEU A 92 11.49 -4.67 -14.12
C LEU A 92 12.57 -3.64 -13.76
N LEU A 93 12.88 -3.53 -12.48
CA LEU A 93 13.81 -2.54 -11.97
C LEU A 93 14.99 -3.22 -11.28
N ASP A 94 16.19 -2.81 -11.64
CA ASP A 94 17.41 -3.10 -10.90
C ASP A 94 17.68 -1.93 -9.94
N VAL A 95 17.74 -2.25 -8.66
CA VAL A 95 18.04 -1.32 -7.59
C VAL A 95 19.44 -1.65 -7.07
N ALA A 96 20.33 -0.68 -7.07
CA ALA A 96 21.62 -0.74 -6.39
C ALA A 96 21.69 0.41 -5.39
N TYR A 97 22.17 0.15 -4.18
CA TYR A 97 22.29 1.18 -3.15
C TYR A 97 23.55 0.97 -2.31
N ASP A 98 24.11 2.08 -1.84
CA ASP A 98 25.12 2.11 -0.79
C ASP A 98 24.43 2.39 0.56
N ASP A 99 24.70 1.55 1.56
CA ASP A 99 24.07 1.66 2.89
C ASP A 99 24.67 2.78 3.77
N GLY A 100 25.67 3.50 3.27
CA GLY A 100 26.36 4.57 3.97
C GLY A 100 27.50 4.09 4.87
N ALA A 101 27.71 2.77 4.96
CA ALA A 101 28.84 2.14 5.65
C ALA A 101 29.91 1.62 4.67
N GLY A 102 29.81 1.99 3.38
CA GLY A 102 30.70 1.53 2.32
C GLY A 102 30.33 0.16 1.75
N HIS A 103 29.13 -0.35 2.04
CA HIS A 103 28.63 -1.57 1.44
C HIS A 103 27.59 -1.25 0.36
N THR A 104 27.87 -1.72 -0.86
CA THR A 104 26.91 -1.68 -1.95
C THR A 104 26.11 -2.98 -2.00
N ARG A 105 24.80 -2.86 -2.12
CA ARG A 105 23.85 -3.97 -2.27
C ARG A 105 23.00 -3.73 -3.50
N SER A 106 22.54 -4.82 -4.13
CA SER A 106 21.63 -4.73 -5.25
C SER A 106 20.57 -5.81 -5.23
N TYR A 107 19.42 -5.51 -5.83
CA TYR A 107 18.34 -6.45 -6.03
C TYR A 107 17.48 -6.05 -7.22
N ARG A 108 16.79 -7.04 -7.77
CA ARG A 108 15.81 -6.85 -8.84
C ARG A 108 14.39 -6.88 -8.29
N LEU A 109 13.60 -5.88 -8.68
CA LEU A 109 12.15 -5.80 -8.48
C LEU A 109 11.46 -6.20 -9.78
N SER A 110 10.54 -7.15 -9.69
CA SER A 110 9.63 -7.49 -10.80
C SER A 110 8.20 -7.23 -10.34
N CYS A 111 7.59 -6.19 -10.91
CA CYS A 111 6.23 -5.77 -10.58
C CYS A 111 5.33 -6.12 -11.77
N GLY A 112 4.31 -6.95 -11.57
CA GLY A 112 3.42 -7.38 -12.65
C GLY A 112 2.27 -8.22 -12.13
N ALA A 113 1.29 -8.53 -12.98
CA ALA A 113 0.11 -9.30 -12.56
C ALA A 113 0.46 -10.67 -11.95
N ALA A 114 1.54 -11.32 -12.43
CA ALA A 114 2.04 -12.58 -11.90
C ALA A 114 2.66 -12.44 -10.49
N THR A 115 3.41 -11.35 -10.22
CA THR A 115 4.01 -11.13 -8.90
C THR A 115 3.00 -10.64 -7.85
N ARG A 116 1.80 -10.20 -8.27
CA ARG A 116 0.65 -9.98 -7.37
C ARG A 116 -0.06 -11.26 -6.93
N ARG A 117 0.10 -12.38 -7.65
CA ARG A 117 -0.59 -13.67 -7.38
C ARG A 117 0.34 -14.80 -6.89
N GLY A 118 1.65 -14.62 -6.91
CA GLY A 118 2.64 -15.64 -6.52
C GLY A 118 3.34 -15.33 -5.20
N ALA A 119 3.28 -16.27 -4.26
CA ALA A 119 3.94 -16.21 -2.96
C ALA A 119 5.46 -16.21 -3.11
N GLY A 120 6.12 -15.22 -2.51
CA GLY A 120 7.56 -15.29 -2.24
C GLY A 120 8.33 -13.99 -2.32
N ARG A 121 7.77 -12.86 -1.83
CA ARG A 121 8.54 -11.69 -1.35
C ARG A 121 7.58 -10.59 -0.84
N ALA A 122 7.17 -10.65 0.43
CA ALA A 122 6.29 -9.62 1.00
C ALA A 122 6.87 -8.20 0.83
N ALA A 123 8.19 -8.04 1.06
CA ALA A 123 8.90 -6.77 0.83
C ALA A 123 8.89 -6.29 -0.64
N THR A 124 8.76 -7.20 -1.62
CA THR A 124 8.65 -6.82 -3.04
C THR A 124 7.21 -6.48 -3.41
N ALA A 125 6.22 -7.09 -2.75
CA ALA A 125 4.83 -6.70 -2.90
C ALA A 125 4.60 -5.27 -2.40
N ASP A 126 5.11 -4.93 -1.21
CA ASP A 126 4.99 -3.58 -0.65
C ASP A 126 5.75 -2.55 -1.51
N ALA A 127 6.96 -2.90 -2.00
CA ALA A 127 7.71 -2.05 -2.91
C ALA A 127 6.95 -1.80 -4.22
N CYS A 128 6.36 -2.83 -4.82
CA CYS A 128 5.56 -2.67 -6.04
C CYS A 128 4.29 -1.87 -5.78
N ALA A 129 3.61 -2.08 -4.66
CA ALA A 129 2.41 -1.32 -4.28
C ALA A 129 2.72 0.17 -4.07
N GLN A 130 3.84 0.47 -3.41
CA GLN A 130 4.31 1.84 -3.25
C GLN A 130 4.61 2.48 -4.60
N LEU A 131 5.38 1.80 -5.47
CA LEU A 131 5.71 2.31 -6.79
C LEU A 131 4.45 2.51 -7.65
N ASP A 132 3.46 1.61 -7.58
CA ASP A 132 2.17 1.80 -8.26
C ASP A 132 1.45 3.05 -7.73
N THR A 133 1.50 3.30 -6.42
CA THR A 133 0.87 4.48 -5.77
C THR A 133 1.49 5.80 -6.23
N ILE A 134 2.82 5.86 -6.33
CA ILE A 134 3.54 7.09 -6.75
C ILE A 134 3.74 7.19 -8.26
N GLY A 135 3.28 6.20 -9.04
CA GLY A 135 3.40 6.18 -10.50
C GLY A 135 4.76 5.72 -11.04
N GLY A 136 5.60 5.11 -10.20
CA GLY A 136 6.91 4.56 -10.52
C GLY A 136 8.06 5.23 -9.76
N PRO A 137 9.32 4.95 -10.14
CA PRO A 137 10.47 5.55 -9.49
C PRO A 137 10.41 7.08 -9.50
N ALA A 138 10.55 7.70 -8.33
CA ALA A 138 10.38 9.13 -8.17
C ALA A 138 11.43 9.90 -8.97
N PRO A 139 11.03 10.86 -9.84
CA PRO A 139 11.95 11.60 -10.70
C PRO A 139 12.84 12.54 -9.89
N ALA A 140 13.92 13.01 -10.50
CA ALA A 140 14.84 13.98 -9.90
C ALA A 140 14.13 15.25 -9.38
N VAL A 141 14.70 15.84 -8.32
CA VAL A 141 14.23 17.13 -7.80
C VAL A 141 14.45 18.20 -8.88
N PRO A 142 13.42 19.01 -9.22
CA PRO A 142 13.55 20.11 -10.17
C PRO A 142 14.72 21.05 -9.84
N ALA A 143 15.43 21.49 -10.87
CA ALA A 143 16.48 22.47 -10.72
C ALA A 143 15.93 23.79 -10.15
N GLY A 144 16.67 24.40 -9.23
CA GLY A 144 16.26 25.66 -8.60
C GLY A 144 15.16 25.52 -7.54
N GLN A 145 14.67 24.31 -7.25
CA GLN A 145 13.74 24.11 -6.14
C GLN A 145 14.41 24.48 -4.81
N ALA A 146 13.78 25.38 -4.04
CA ALA A 146 14.23 25.71 -2.71
C ALA A 146 14.09 24.50 -1.78
N CYS A 147 15.20 24.06 -1.21
CA CYS A 147 15.28 22.87 -0.35
C CYS A 147 15.98 23.23 0.95
N SER A 148 15.51 22.68 2.07
CA SER A 148 16.22 22.82 3.34
C SER A 148 17.56 22.09 3.30
N MET A 149 18.54 22.59 4.05
CA MET A 149 19.88 22.01 4.15
C MET A 149 19.94 20.82 5.12
N ILE A 150 18.85 20.06 5.25
CA ILE A 150 18.77 18.90 6.13
C ILE A 150 19.49 17.72 5.46
N TYR A 151 20.65 17.36 6.00
CA TYR A 151 21.40 16.19 5.59
C TYR A 151 20.79 14.93 6.21
N GLY A 152 20.33 13.99 5.38
CA GLY A 152 19.71 12.74 5.83
C GLY A 152 20.70 11.59 6.03
N GLY A 153 21.89 11.66 5.44
CA GLY A 153 22.94 10.64 5.53
C GLY A 153 23.68 10.40 4.21
N PRO A 154 24.76 9.60 4.23
CA PRO A 154 25.64 9.37 3.07
C PRO A 154 25.08 8.38 2.04
N GLN A 155 23.94 7.75 2.33
CA GLN A 155 23.37 6.72 1.47
C GLN A 155 23.04 7.26 0.08
N THR A 156 23.30 6.42 -0.92
CA THR A 156 22.96 6.68 -2.32
C THR A 156 22.29 5.47 -2.92
N ALA A 157 21.49 5.67 -3.98
CA ALA A 157 20.90 4.58 -4.74
C ALA A 157 20.82 4.92 -6.22
N ARG A 158 20.81 3.88 -7.05
CA ARG A 158 20.54 3.93 -8.49
C ARG A 158 19.47 2.92 -8.82
N VAL A 159 18.45 3.37 -9.54
CA VAL A 159 17.33 2.55 -10.00
C VAL A 159 17.31 2.62 -11.53
N THR A 160 17.42 1.46 -12.18
CA THR A 160 17.42 1.34 -13.63
C THR A 160 16.45 0.29 -14.11
N GLY A 161 15.99 0.38 -15.35
CA GLY A 161 15.20 -0.68 -15.99
C GLY A 161 13.97 -0.11 -16.66
N THR A 162 12.82 -0.76 -16.48
CA THR A 162 11.56 -0.36 -17.09
C THR A 162 10.43 -0.32 -16.08
N TRP A 163 9.53 0.65 -16.23
CA TRP A 163 8.32 0.78 -15.43
C TRP A 163 7.14 1.17 -16.33
N GLN A 164 6.12 0.32 -16.43
CA GLN A 164 4.91 0.60 -17.23
C GLN A 164 5.25 1.01 -18.68
N GLY A 165 6.25 0.36 -19.28
CA GLY A 165 6.73 0.66 -20.63
C GLY A 165 7.68 1.86 -20.77
N ARG A 166 8.00 2.56 -19.68
CA ARG A 166 8.95 3.68 -19.66
C ARG A 166 10.31 3.23 -19.16
N THR A 167 11.39 3.63 -19.84
CA THR A 167 12.75 3.43 -19.34
C THR A 167 12.97 4.29 -18.09
N VAL A 168 13.58 3.69 -17.07
CA VAL A 168 13.96 4.36 -15.82
C VAL A 168 15.48 4.37 -15.70
N GLN A 169 16.03 5.52 -15.34
CA GLN A 169 17.41 5.68 -14.91
C GLN A 169 17.50 6.82 -13.91
N GLU A 170 17.26 6.52 -12.64
CA GLU A 170 17.19 7.49 -11.56
C GLU A 170 18.30 7.26 -10.53
N SER A 171 18.92 8.35 -10.08
CA SER A 171 19.88 8.33 -8.98
C SER A 171 19.30 9.10 -7.80
N TYR A 172 19.47 8.55 -6.60
CA TYR A 172 18.97 9.08 -5.35
C TYR A 172 20.13 9.36 -4.39
N ARG A 173 20.01 10.45 -3.66
CA ARG A 173 20.92 10.87 -2.58
C ARG A 173 20.09 11.39 -1.42
N ARG A 174 20.72 11.71 -0.30
CA ARG A 174 20.03 12.21 0.91
C ARG A 174 20.70 13.46 1.46
N THR A 175 21.18 14.33 0.57
CA THR A 175 22.05 15.47 0.94
C THR A 175 21.31 16.76 1.31
N ASN A 176 20.00 16.85 1.06
CA ASN A 176 19.14 17.98 1.43
C ASN A 176 17.69 17.49 1.67
N GLY A 177 16.81 18.36 2.18
CA GLY A 177 15.44 17.99 2.56
C GLY A 177 14.56 17.49 1.42
N CYS A 178 14.71 18.01 0.21
CA CYS A 178 13.97 17.54 -0.96
C CYS A 178 14.41 16.12 -1.36
N GLU A 179 15.71 15.87 -1.36
CA GLU A 179 16.29 14.57 -1.70
C GLU A 179 15.95 13.51 -0.63
N VAL A 180 15.94 13.88 0.65
CA VAL A 180 15.44 13.01 1.74
C VAL A 180 13.97 12.68 1.54
N THR A 181 13.14 13.67 1.23
CA THR A 181 11.70 13.45 0.96
C THR A 181 11.50 12.54 -0.25
N ARG A 182 12.26 12.76 -1.32
CA ARG A 182 12.25 11.94 -2.53
C ARG A 182 12.66 10.50 -2.24
N TRP A 183 13.69 10.29 -1.42
CA TRP A 183 14.09 8.95 -0.96
C TRP A 183 12.95 8.27 -0.20
N ASN A 184 12.35 8.97 0.76
CA ASN A 184 11.30 8.41 1.61
C ASN A 184 10.06 7.97 0.81
N ARG A 185 9.72 8.68 -0.27
CA ARG A 185 8.64 8.26 -1.19
C ARG A 185 8.92 6.91 -1.86
N MET A 186 10.18 6.54 -2.00
CA MET A 186 10.60 5.27 -2.59
C MET A 186 10.62 4.12 -1.60
N VAL A 187 10.48 4.34 -0.29
CA VAL A 187 10.43 3.25 0.71
C VAL A 187 9.09 2.53 0.59
N PRO A 188 9.04 1.18 0.49
CA PRO A 188 10.13 0.22 0.77
C PRO A 188 10.88 -0.31 -0.48
N ALA A 189 10.68 0.27 -1.66
CA ALA A 189 11.50 -0.02 -2.85
C ALA A 189 12.95 0.50 -2.75
N LEU A 190 13.25 1.32 -1.74
CA LEU A 190 14.59 1.64 -1.25
C LEU A 190 14.68 1.30 0.25
N PRO A 191 15.90 1.13 0.80
CA PRO A 191 16.10 0.93 2.23
C PRO A 191 15.48 2.05 3.05
N ASN A 192 15.11 1.74 4.30
CA ASN A 192 14.67 2.72 5.27
C ASN A 192 15.81 2.97 6.27
N PRO A 193 16.62 4.03 6.10
CA PRO A 193 17.82 4.22 6.90
C PRO A 193 17.53 4.43 8.39
N VAL A 194 16.37 4.98 8.75
CA VAL A 194 15.98 5.16 10.16
C VAL A 194 15.71 3.79 10.79
N ALA A 195 14.89 2.96 10.13
CA ALA A 195 14.58 1.63 10.65
C ALA A 195 15.81 0.70 10.64
N ASP A 196 16.69 0.82 9.63
CA ASP A 196 17.94 0.07 9.55
C ASP A 196 18.91 0.45 10.66
N ALA A 197 19.07 1.75 10.93
CA ALA A 197 19.88 2.26 12.04
C ALA A 197 19.35 1.77 13.40
N SER A 198 18.03 1.83 13.63
CA SER A 198 17.41 1.34 14.87
C SER A 198 17.65 -0.15 15.10
N ARG A 199 17.68 -0.97 14.03
CA ARG A 199 17.98 -2.40 14.11
C ARG A 199 19.43 -2.73 14.44
N THR A 200 20.35 -1.81 14.15
CA THR A 200 21.78 -2.02 14.32
C THR A 200 22.28 -1.45 15.66
N ALA A 201 21.50 -0.58 16.30
CA ALA A 201 21.86 0.02 17.57
C ALA A 201 21.90 -1.04 18.70
N PRO A 202 22.93 -1.03 19.57
CA PRO A 202 22.96 -1.90 20.74
C PRO A 202 21.79 -1.59 21.67
N VAL A 203 21.07 -2.63 22.12
CA VAL A 203 20.04 -2.49 23.16
C VAL A 203 20.75 -2.13 24.47
N ARG A 204 20.50 -0.93 25.00
CA ARG A 204 20.96 -0.57 26.35
C ARG A 204 20.10 -1.34 27.35
N GLY A 205 20.71 -2.31 28.03
CA GLY A 205 20.13 -3.03 29.16
C GLY A 205 20.23 -2.27 30.47
#